data_AF-A0A3N1NY14-F1
#
_entry.id   AF-A0A3N1NY14-F1
#
_cell.length_a   1.000
_cell.length_b   1.000
_cell.length_c   1.000
_cell.angle_alpha   90.00
_cell.angle_beta   90.00
_cell.angle_gamma   90.00
#
_symmetry.space_group_name_H-M   'P 1'
#
loop_
_entity.id
_entity.type
_entity.pdbx_description
1 polymer ?
#
loop_
_entity_poly.entity_id
_entity_poly.type
_entity_poly.pdbx_seq_one_letter_code
_entity_poly.pdbx_strand_id
1 'polypeptide(L)'
;MRTFLVHKDSLVSISSLWREILAYLGIERNRTRHSEKLLSALGAFVGILAVYGFSHWYLADVGALLMLASMGASAVLLFAVPHGALSQPWAVIGGHLVSAIVGVSCQKLFPGTLWTPALAVGLAVAAMHYLRCIHPPGGATALVAVIGGSSVHSMGYHYVITPVALNALTLVATAVVFNSFFAWRRYPAHWSRRLDHTRHAPPKVGSITLSQEDLAAAMEQLNSYVDITTEELVELTQLAREHAEQQVEHPQRIDAGRFYSNGELGNRWCVRQVVDAADAAEQRRDQVIYKNVAGANAYETGICQREEFRQWARFEVVESGGRWVKLGGS
;
A
#
# COMPACT_ATOMS: atom_id res chain seq x y z
N MET A 1 -43.81 -11.57 -42.69
CA MET A 1 -43.65 -11.19 -41.27
C MET A 1 -42.32 -11.75 -40.74
N ARG A 2 -41.18 -11.27 -41.27
CA ARG A 2 -39.81 -11.63 -40.84
C ARG A 2 -38.84 -10.55 -41.38
N THR A 3 -38.90 -9.34 -40.84
CA THR A 3 -37.99 -8.26 -41.28
C THR A 3 -37.69 -7.20 -40.22
N PHE A 4 -37.86 -7.52 -38.93
CA PHE A 4 -37.65 -6.57 -37.83
C PHE A 4 -36.66 -7.01 -36.74
N LEU A 5 -35.93 -8.13 -36.94
CA LEU A 5 -35.01 -8.67 -35.92
C LEU A 5 -33.52 -8.39 -36.18
N VAL A 6 -33.13 -7.88 -37.35
CA VAL A 6 -31.69 -7.72 -37.70
C VAL A 6 -31.08 -6.41 -37.18
N HIS A 7 -31.90 -5.43 -36.74
CA HIS A 7 -31.39 -4.10 -36.36
C HIS A 7 -31.04 -3.94 -34.87
N LYS A 8 -31.30 -4.94 -34.02
CA LYS A 8 -31.00 -4.88 -32.58
C LYS A 8 -29.61 -5.43 -32.24
N ASP A 9 -29.09 -6.35 -33.06
CA ASP A 9 -27.81 -7.02 -32.82
C ASP A 9 -26.59 -6.12 -33.15
N SER A 10 -26.73 -5.18 -34.09
CA SER A 10 -25.65 -4.24 -34.46
C SER A 10 -25.37 -3.19 -33.38
N LEU A 11 -26.39 -2.70 -32.67
CA LEU A 11 -26.23 -1.73 -31.58
C LEU A 11 -25.63 -2.35 -30.32
N VAL A 12 -25.95 -3.63 -30.05
CA VAL A 12 -25.34 -4.38 -28.94
C VAL A 12 -23.85 -4.60 -29.21
N SER A 13 -23.48 -4.97 -30.46
CA SER A 13 -22.09 -5.16 -30.89
C SER A 13 -21.23 -3.90 -30.77
N ILE A 14 -21.77 -2.73 -31.18
CA ILE A 14 -21.04 -1.46 -31.05
C ILE A 14 -20.81 -1.12 -29.56
N SER A 15 -21.80 -1.33 -28.70
CA SER A 15 -21.67 -1.06 -27.26
C SER A 15 -20.71 -2.00 -26.52
N SER A 16 -20.59 -3.27 -26.95
CA SER A 16 -19.63 -4.22 -26.38
C SER A 16 -18.22 -3.92 -26.86
N LEU A 17 -18.05 -3.59 -28.15
CA LEU A 17 -16.75 -3.26 -28.73
C LEU A 17 -16.20 -1.95 -28.16
N TRP A 18 -17.06 -0.95 -27.92
CA TRP A 18 -16.67 0.25 -27.18
C TRP A 18 -16.28 -0.04 -25.73
N ARG A 19 -16.98 -0.94 -25.03
CA ARG A 19 -16.59 -1.33 -23.67
C ARG A 19 -15.26 -2.05 -23.64
N GLU A 20 -15.00 -2.89 -24.62
CA GLU A 20 -13.74 -3.62 -24.77
C GLU A 20 -12.59 -2.66 -25.10
N ILE A 21 -12.79 -1.68 -25.99
CA ILE A 21 -11.83 -0.60 -26.25
C ILE A 21 -11.56 0.21 -24.98
N LEU A 22 -12.60 0.60 -24.25
CA LEU A 22 -12.43 1.33 -22.99
C LEU A 22 -11.69 0.48 -21.94
N ALA A 23 -11.94 -0.82 -21.87
CA ALA A 23 -11.23 -1.76 -21.01
C ALA A 23 -9.76 -1.91 -21.43
N TYR A 24 -9.47 -2.05 -22.74
CA TYR A 24 -8.11 -2.08 -23.27
C TYR A 24 -7.34 -0.78 -22.98
N LEU A 25 -8.02 0.36 -22.98
CA LEU A 25 -7.45 1.65 -22.60
C LEU A 25 -7.37 1.86 -21.08
N GLY A 26 -7.85 0.92 -20.27
CA GLY A 26 -7.90 1.03 -18.81
C GLY A 26 -8.84 2.13 -18.31
N ILE A 27 -9.80 2.58 -19.12
CA ILE A 27 -10.76 3.62 -18.75
C ILE A 27 -11.86 2.97 -17.90
N GLU A 28 -11.57 2.86 -16.61
CA GLU A 28 -12.55 2.41 -15.64
C GLU A 28 -13.55 3.53 -15.26
N ARG A 29 -14.76 3.12 -14.87
CA ARG A 29 -15.75 4.06 -14.35
C ARG A 29 -15.29 4.58 -12.99
N ASN A 30 -14.66 5.75 -12.97
CA ASN A 30 -14.27 6.42 -11.73
C ASN A 30 -15.51 6.95 -10.97
N ARG A 31 -15.97 6.16 -9.98
CA ARG A 31 -17.16 6.45 -9.15
C ARG A 31 -16.90 7.41 -7.99
N THR A 32 -15.71 8.03 -7.90
CA THR A 32 -15.44 9.04 -6.86
C THR A 32 -16.41 10.23 -6.98
N ARG A 33 -16.93 10.68 -5.83
CA ARG A 33 -17.86 11.81 -5.75
C ARG A 33 -17.21 13.09 -6.30
N HIS A 34 -18.00 13.96 -6.94
CA HIS A 34 -17.50 15.24 -7.47
C HIS A 34 -16.85 16.13 -6.41
N SER A 35 -17.36 16.09 -5.17
CA SER A 35 -16.77 16.80 -4.03
C SER A 35 -15.34 16.35 -3.74
N GLU A 36 -15.08 15.04 -3.84
CA GLU A 36 -13.75 14.46 -3.61
C GLU A 36 -12.77 14.82 -4.74
N LYS A 37 -13.27 14.88 -5.98
CA LYS A 37 -12.50 15.36 -7.14
C LYS A 37 -12.09 16.84 -6.97
N LEU A 38 -13.03 17.69 -6.56
CA LEU A 38 -12.76 19.11 -6.32
C LEU A 38 -11.82 19.32 -5.14
N LEU A 39 -11.98 18.52 -4.07
CA LEU A 39 -11.13 18.58 -2.90
C LEU A 39 -9.69 18.14 -3.21
N SER A 40 -9.53 17.10 -4.04
CA SER A 40 -8.23 16.68 -4.58
C SER A 40 -7.56 17.80 -5.37
N ALA A 41 -8.31 18.46 -6.27
CA ALA A 41 -7.80 19.58 -7.07
C ALA A 41 -7.39 20.77 -6.19
N LEU A 42 -8.20 21.12 -5.19
CA LEU A 42 -7.91 22.19 -4.25
C LEU A 42 -6.68 21.87 -3.39
N GLY A 43 -6.57 20.62 -2.92
CA GLY A 43 -5.41 20.16 -2.15
C GLY A 43 -4.12 20.26 -2.97
N ALA A 44 -4.15 19.78 -4.23
CA ALA A 44 -3.01 19.89 -5.13
C ALA A 44 -2.64 21.35 -5.40
N PHE A 45 -3.63 22.22 -5.62
CA PHE A 45 -3.41 23.67 -5.76
C PHE A 45 -2.71 24.26 -4.53
N VAL A 46 -3.22 24.00 -3.33
CA VAL A 46 -2.63 24.50 -2.07
C VAL A 46 -1.22 23.94 -1.86
N GLY A 47 -1.01 22.64 -2.14
CA GLY A 47 0.30 21.99 -2.04
C GLY A 47 1.35 22.62 -2.94
N ILE A 48 1.03 22.81 -4.23
CA ILE A 48 1.95 23.45 -5.17
C ILE A 48 2.16 24.92 -4.87
N LEU A 49 1.11 25.63 -4.44
CA LEU A 49 1.23 27.03 -4.01
C LEU A 49 2.18 27.15 -2.81
N ALA A 50 2.10 26.25 -1.83
CA ALA A 50 2.99 26.23 -0.68
C ALA A 50 4.45 25.94 -1.09
N VAL A 51 4.67 24.93 -1.94
CA VAL A 51 6.02 24.61 -2.46
C VAL A 51 6.60 25.78 -3.26
N TYR A 52 5.80 26.38 -4.15
CA TYR A 52 6.23 27.51 -4.96
C TYR A 52 6.53 28.75 -4.10
N GLY A 53 5.64 29.09 -3.16
CA GLY A 53 5.83 30.21 -2.25
C GLY A 53 7.06 30.05 -1.37
N PHE A 54 7.27 28.87 -0.78
CA PHE A 54 8.44 28.59 0.04
C PHE A 54 9.73 28.58 -0.78
N SER A 55 9.70 27.98 -1.97
CA SER A 55 10.84 27.99 -2.89
C SER A 55 11.19 29.40 -3.33
N HIS A 56 10.21 30.25 -3.67
CA HIS A 56 10.45 31.61 -4.11
C HIS A 56 11.02 32.49 -2.99
N TRP A 57 10.57 32.28 -1.75
CA TRP A 57 11.08 33.03 -0.61
C TRP A 57 12.51 32.63 -0.21
N TYR A 58 12.87 31.35 -0.39
CA TYR A 58 14.14 30.79 0.08
C TYR A 58 15.21 30.63 -1.02
N LEU A 59 14.83 30.46 -2.29
CA LEU A 59 15.72 30.21 -3.43
C LEU A 59 15.55 31.31 -4.49
N ALA A 60 16.61 32.09 -4.71
CA ALA A 60 16.58 33.26 -5.59
C ALA A 60 16.68 32.94 -7.11
N ASP A 61 16.68 31.67 -7.54
CA ASP A 61 17.15 31.32 -8.89
C ASP A 61 16.39 30.21 -9.67
N VAL A 62 16.56 30.25 -11.00
CA VAL A 62 15.74 29.69 -12.10
C VAL A 62 15.65 28.15 -12.16
N GLY A 63 16.49 27.42 -11.41
CA GLY A 63 16.43 25.95 -11.33
C GLY A 63 15.12 25.38 -10.75
N ALA A 64 14.28 26.24 -10.17
CA ALA A 64 13.01 25.91 -9.55
C ALA A 64 11.93 25.38 -10.51
N LEU A 65 11.93 25.76 -11.79
CA LEU A 65 10.82 25.47 -12.71
C LEU A 65 10.71 24.00 -13.12
N LEU A 66 11.83 23.35 -13.48
CA LEU A 66 11.82 21.94 -13.87
C LEU A 66 11.50 21.01 -12.69
N MET A 67 11.94 21.39 -11.48
CA MET A 67 11.63 20.62 -10.29
C MET A 67 10.16 20.79 -9.86
N LEU A 68 9.54 21.93 -10.20
CA LEU A 68 8.10 22.16 -10.01
C LEU A 68 7.26 21.11 -10.76
N ALA A 69 7.72 20.62 -11.92
CA ALA A 69 7.02 19.57 -12.65
C ALA A 69 7.01 18.23 -11.87
N SER A 70 8.14 17.86 -11.26
CA SER A 70 8.24 16.68 -10.40
C SER A 70 7.33 16.83 -9.17
N MET A 71 7.36 17.99 -8.51
CA MET A 71 6.47 18.28 -7.37
C MET A 71 4.99 18.31 -7.75
N GLY A 72 4.67 18.78 -8.96
CA GLY A 72 3.33 18.72 -9.57
C GLY A 72 2.76 17.31 -9.58
N ALA A 73 3.54 16.35 -10.10
CA ALA A 73 3.14 14.94 -10.11
C ALA A 73 3.01 14.36 -8.70
N SER A 74 3.91 14.72 -7.77
CA SER A 74 3.79 14.33 -6.36
C SER A 74 2.51 14.86 -5.71
N ALA A 75 2.13 16.11 -6.00
CA ALA A 75 0.89 16.69 -5.49
C ALA A 75 -0.35 15.95 -6.01
N VAL A 76 -0.36 15.55 -7.29
CA VAL A 76 -1.45 14.71 -7.83
C VAL A 76 -1.60 13.45 -6.99
N LEU A 77 -0.52 12.72 -6.71
CA LEU A 77 -0.58 11.51 -5.89
C LEU A 77 -1.05 11.80 -4.45
N LEU A 78 -0.48 12.81 -3.80
CA LEU A 78 -0.71 13.08 -2.37
C LEU A 78 -2.12 13.59 -2.09
N PHE A 79 -2.74 14.28 -3.04
CA PHE A 79 -4.05 14.89 -2.87
C PHE A 79 -5.16 14.15 -3.59
N ALA A 80 -4.89 13.40 -4.67
CA ALA A 80 -5.92 12.55 -5.31
C ALA A 80 -5.99 11.14 -4.71
N VAL A 81 -4.85 10.61 -4.24
CA VAL A 81 -4.75 9.25 -3.68
C VAL A 81 -3.95 9.26 -2.37
N PRO A 82 -4.42 9.95 -1.31
CA PRO A 82 -3.65 10.13 -0.08
C PRO A 82 -3.32 8.81 0.64
N HIS A 83 -4.16 7.77 0.50
CA HIS A 83 -3.90 6.46 1.10
C HIS A 83 -3.08 5.51 0.23
N GLY A 84 -2.74 5.91 -0.99
CA GLY A 84 -1.94 5.11 -1.90
C GLY A 84 -0.56 4.82 -1.32
N ALA A 85 -0.04 3.62 -1.56
CA ALA A 85 1.30 3.22 -1.08
C ALA A 85 2.39 4.19 -1.59
N LEU A 86 2.27 4.62 -2.84
CA LEU A 86 3.19 5.54 -3.51
C LEU A 86 3.10 6.99 -3.00
N SER A 87 2.02 7.32 -2.31
CA SER A 87 1.78 8.65 -1.72
C SER A 87 2.27 8.73 -0.27
N GLN A 88 2.62 7.61 0.38
CA GLN A 88 3.01 7.62 1.79
C GLN A 88 4.34 8.36 2.01
N PRO A 89 4.58 8.95 3.20
CA PRO A 89 5.70 9.85 3.42
C PRO A 89 7.08 9.27 3.05
N TRP A 90 7.31 7.98 3.34
CA TRP A 90 8.58 7.33 2.98
C TRP A 90 8.76 7.19 1.47
N ALA A 91 7.70 6.87 0.73
CA ALA A 91 7.76 6.82 -0.73
C ALA A 91 8.13 8.21 -1.28
N VAL A 92 7.43 9.27 -0.83
CA VAL A 92 7.68 10.63 -1.33
C VAL A 92 9.08 11.13 -0.98
N ILE A 93 9.42 11.16 0.30
CA ILE A 93 10.69 11.73 0.77
C ILE A 93 11.84 10.84 0.31
N GLY A 94 11.78 9.54 0.59
CA GLY A 94 12.82 8.59 0.21
C GLY A 94 12.99 8.52 -1.30
N GLY A 95 11.89 8.48 -2.06
CA GLY A 95 11.92 8.39 -3.51
C GLY A 95 12.57 9.61 -4.16
N HIS A 96 12.23 10.84 -3.72
CA HIS A 96 12.87 12.05 -4.22
C HIS A 96 14.36 12.12 -3.83
N LEU A 97 14.71 11.85 -2.57
CA LEU A 97 16.10 11.96 -2.10
C LEU A 97 17.03 10.95 -2.77
N VAL A 98 16.62 9.68 -2.82
CA VAL A 98 17.38 8.60 -3.48
C VAL A 98 17.57 8.93 -4.96
N SER A 99 16.49 9.36 -5.63
CA SER A 99 16.54 9.73 -7.04
C SER A 99 17.45 10.92 -7.30
N ALA A 100 17.44 11.95 -6.45
CA ALA A 100 18.33 13.10 -6.56
C ALA A 100 19.80 12.71 -6.39
N ILE A 101 20.11 11.86 -5.41
CA ILE A 101 21.48 11.35 -5.18
C ILE A 101 21.97 10.59 -6.41
N VAL A 102 21.16 9.66 -6.93
CA VAL A 102 21.49 8.88 -8.12
C VAL A 102 21.66 9.77 -9.35
N GLY A 103 20.74 10.71 -9.58
CA GLY A 103 20.80 11.64 -10.70
C GLY A 103 22.05 12.53 -10.69
N VAL A 104 22.37 13.13 -9.54
CA VAL A 104 23.60 13.94 -9.38
C VAL A 104 24.85 13.09 -9.58
N SER A 105 24.86 11.86 -9.04
CA SER A 105 25.98 10.93 -9.22
C SER A 105 26.20 10.59 -10.70
N CYS A 106 25.13 10.29 -11.43
CA CYS A 106 25.19 9.98 -12.86
C CYS A 106 25.67 11.19 -13.66
N GLN A 107 25.15 12.39 -13.37
CA GLN A 107 25.61 13.62 -14.01
C GLN A 107 27.12 13.80 -13.82
N LYS A 108 27.62 13.63 -12.58
CA LYS A 108 29.03 13.87 -12.25
C LYS A 108 29.97 12.84 -12.87
N LEU A 109 29.55 11.58 -12.95
CA LEU A 109 30.36 10.49 -13.50
C LEU A 109 30.36 10.46 -15.03
N PHE A 110 29.22 10.79 -15.65
CA PHE A 110 29.02 10.68 -17.10
C PHE A 110 28.37 11.96 -17.66
N PRO A 111 29.01 13.13 -17.57
CA PRO A 111 28.42 14.38 -18.05
C PRO A 111 28.32 14.40 -19.58
N GLY A 112 27.22 14.98 -20.10
CA GLY A 112 27.09 15.30 -21.53
C GLY A 112 26.81 14.13 -22.48
N THR A 113 26.56 12.92 -21.99
CA THR A 113 26.20 11.78 -22.85
C THR A 113 24.69 11.67 -23.06
N LEU A 114 24.28 11.14 -24.20
CA LEU A 114 22.87 10.94 -24.55
C LEU A 114 22.15 9.95 -23.61
N TRP A 115 22.89 8.98 -23.06
CA TRP A 115 22.30 7.91 -22.25
C TRP A 115 22.28 8.23 -20.75
N THR A 116 23.03 9.24 -20.27
CA THR A 116 23.08 9.61 -18.84
C THR A 116 21.69 9.87 -18.22
N PRO A 117 20.77 10.59 -18.88
CA PRO A 117 19.42 10.79 -18.36
C PRO A 117 18.65 9.46 -18.16
N ALA A 118 18.76 8.54 -19.13
CA ALA A 118 18.13 7.23 -19.06
C ALA A 118 18.76 6.35 -17.97
N LEU A 119 20.09 6.38 -17.84
CA LEU A 119 20.80 5.66 -16.77
C LEU A 119 20.36 6.17 -15.39
N ALA A 120 20.31 7.50 -15.21
CA ALA A 120 19.90 8.10 -13.95
C ALA A 120 18.49 7.66 -13.52
N VAL A 121 17.53 7.68 -14.44
CA VAL A 121 16.16 7.23 -14.16
C VAL A 121 16.12 5.73 -13.87
N GLY A 122 16.78 4.90 -14.67
CA GLY A 122 16.80 3.44 -14.48
C GLY A 122 17.42 3.03 -13.13
N LEU A 123 18.57 3.62 -12.78
CA LEU A 123 19.21 3.39 -11.49
C LEU A 123 18.38 3.93 -10.32
N ALA A 124 17.70 5.07 -10.48
CA ALA A 124 16.83 5.61 -9.46
C ALA A 124 15.63 4.69 -9.19
N VAL A 125 15.00 4.16 -10.24
CA VAL A 125 13.92 3.17 -10.12
C VAL A 125 14.40 1.91 -9.41
N ALA A 126 15.57 1.38 -9.77
CA ALA A 126 16.14 0.23 -9.10
C ALA A 126 16.41 0.50 -7.61
N ALA A 127 17.06 1.63 -7.31
CA ALA A 127 17.36 2.02 -5.93
C ALA A 127 16.10 2.20 -5.08
N MET A 128 15.06 2.84 -5.63
CA MET A 128 13.77 2.99 -4.95
C MET A 128 13.08 1.65 -4.67
N HIS A 129 13.20 0.66 -5.57
CA HIS A 129 12.64 -0.68 -5.35
C HIS A 129 13.30 -1.36 -4.15
N TYR A 130 14.64 -1.39 -4.11
CA TYR A 130 15.38 -2.01 -3.00
C TYR A 130 15.13 -1.30 -1.67
N LEU A 131 15.00 0.04 -1.69
CA LEU A 131 14.73 0.85 -0.50
C LEU A 131 13.23 0.95 -0.14
N ARG A 132 12.36 0.31 -0.94
CA ARG A 132 10.90 0.27 -0.75
C ARG A 132 10.29 1.67 -0.65
N CYS A 133 10.80 2.60 -1.45
CA CYS A 133 10.37 4.00 -1.51
C CYS A 133 9.98 4.41 -2.94
N ILE A 134 9.37 3.51 -3.71
CA ILE A 134 8.92 3.83 -5.07
C ILE A 134 7.95 5.00 -5.04
N HIS A 135 8.37 6.08 -5.68
CA HIS A 135 7.58 7.26 -5.92
C HIS A 135 7.90 7.74 -7.34
N PRO A 136 7.01 7.47 -8.31
CA PRO A 136 7.27 7.75 -9.73
C PRO A 136 7.77 9.19 -10.01
N PRO A 137 7.28 10.25 -9.33
CA PRO A 137 7.83 11.60 -9.48
C PRO A 137 9.33 11.73 -9.16
N GLY A 138 9.89 10.83 -8.34
CA GLY A 138 11.32 10.71 -8.07
C GLY A 138 12.12 10.43 -9.34
N GLY A 139 11.61 9.63 -10.28
CA GLY A 139 12.25 9.43 -11.58
C GLY A 139 12.49 10.76 -12.32
N ALA A 140 11.50 11.67 -12.31
CA ALA A 140 11.66 13.01 -12.86
C ALA A 140 12.70 13.84 -12.08
N THR A 141 12.81 13.66 -10.76
CA THR A 141 13.88 14.30 -9.95
C THR A 141 15.28 13.84 -10.39
N ALA A 142 15.49 12.53 -10.60
CA ALA A 142 16.75 12.01 -11.12
C ALA A 142 17.05 12.57 -12.51
N LEU A 143 16.04 12.64 -13.38
CA LEU A 143 16.16 13.18 -14.72
C LEU A 143 16.58 14.66 -14.72
N VAL A 144 15.93 15.49 -13.90
CA VAL A 144 16.22 16.93 -13.77
C VAL A 144 17.64 17.17 -13.29
N ALA A 145 18.18 16.34 -12.40
CA ALA A 145 19.59 16.45 -11.99
C ALA A 145 20.57 16.34 -13.17
N VAL A 146 20.21 15.59 -14.21
CA VAL A 146 21.04 15.40 -15.41
C VAL A 146 20.76 16.48 -16.46
N ILE A 147 19.49 16.78 -16.75
CA ILE A 147 19.12 17.71 -17.86
C ILE A 147 18.92 19.16 -17.44
N GLY A 148 19.01 19.47 -16.14
CA GLY A 148 18.69 20.78 -15.56
C GLY A 148 19.65 21.92 -15.89
N GLY A 149 20.68 21.68 -16.73
CA GLY A 149 21.62 22.69 -17.17
C GLY A 149 22.58 23.20 -16.08
N SER A 150 23.28 24.29 -16.37
CA SER A 150 24.35 24.84 -15.52
C SER A 150 23.87 25.24 -14.12
N SER A 151 22.64 25.75 -13.99
CA SER A 151 22.05 26.12 -12.70
C SER A 151 21.88 24.91 -11.78
N VAL A 152 21.48 23.76 -12.32
CA VAL A 152 21.35 22.52 -11.52
C VAL A 152 22.70 21.84 -11.32
N HIS A 153 23.55 21.80 -12.35
CA HIS A 153 24.85 21.13 -12.27
C HIS A 153 25.79 21.80 -11.27
N SER A 154 25.76 23.13 -11.18
CA SER A 154 26.59 23.90 -10.21
C SER A 154 26.22 23.63 -8.74
N MET A 155 24.98 23.24 -8.45
CA MET A 155 24.57 22.83 -7.10
C MET A 155 25.21 21.50 -6.68
N GLY A 156 25.51 20.61 -7.62
CA GLY A 156 26.00 19.27 -7.30
C GLY A 156 25.10 18.55 -6.29
N TYR A 157 25.67 18.02 -5.21
CA TYR A 157 24.88 17.35 -4.16
C TYR A 157 24.02 18.30 -3.32
N HIS A 158 24.26 19.61 -3.38
CA HIS A 158 23.39 20.59 -2.74
C HIS A 158 21.96 20.52 -3.31
N TYR A 159 21.79 20.10 -4.57
CA TYR A 159 20.50 19.84 -5.22
C TYR A 159 19.59 18.92 -4.38
N VAL A 160 20.19 17.93 -3.70
CA VAL A 160 19.46 16.95 -2.86
C VAL A 160 18.80 17.65 -1.67
N ILE A 161 19.50 18.59 -1.03
CA ILE A 161 18.98 19.32 0.13
C ILE A 161 18.06 20.43 -0.34
N THR A 162 18.56 21.27 -1.25
CA THR A 162 17.79 22.34 -1.88
C THR A 162 17.96 22.27 -3.40
N PRO A 163 16.88 22.09 -4.16
CA PRO A 163 15.50 22.31 -3.70
C PRO A 163 14.76 21.01 -3.32
N VAL A 164 15.32 19.82 -3.55
CA VAL A 164 14.58 18.54 -3.50
C VAL A 164 14.00 18.22 -2.11
N ALA A 165 14.85 18.07 -1.08
CA ALA A 165 14.39 17.70 0.26
C ALA A 165 13.38 18.70 0.80
N LEU A 166 13.70 19.99 0.64
CA LEU A 166 12.87 21.09 1.10
C LEU A 166 11.46 21.06 0.48
N ASN A 167 11.37 20.84 -0.83
CA ASN A 167 10.09 20.82 -1.52
C ASN A 167 9.29 19.55 -1.19
N ALA A 168 9.95 18.39 -1.11
CA ALA A 168 9.30 17.15 -0.69
C ALA A 168 8.73 17.27 0.74
N LEU A 169 9.50 17.82 1.68
CA LEU A 169 9.06 18.03 3.07
C LEU A 169 7.91 19.03 3.15
N THR A 170 7.99 20.15 2.42
CA THR A 170 6.93 21.16 2.36
C THR A 170 5.64 20.57 1.82
N LEU A 171 5.72 19.77 0.77
CA LEU A 171 4.56 19.14 0.15
C LEU A 171 3.94 18.09 1.07
N VAL A 172 4.75 17.22 1.70
CA VAL A 172 4.28 16.22 2.66
C VAL A 172 3.64 16.90 3.87
N ALA A 173 4.26 17.95 4.42
CA ALA A 173 3.69 18.71 5.54
C ALA A 173 2.34 19.33 5.16
N THR A 174 2.24 19.92 3.97
CA THR A 174 0.98 20.48 3.46
C THR A 174 -0.08 19.39 3.29
N ALA A 175 0.28 18.22 2.77
CA ALA A 175 -0.63 17.09 2.63
C ALA A 175 -1.11 16.54 3.98
N VAL A 176 -0.24 16.47 5.00
CA VAL A 176 -0.64 16.10 6.37
C VAL A 176 -1.67 17.10 6.90
N VAL A 177 -1.36 18.40 6.85
CA VAL A 177 -2.25 19.45 7.38
C VAL A 177 -3.59 19.46 6.63
N PHE A 178 -3.56 19.54 5.30
CA PHE A 178 -4.77 19.62 4.48
C PHE A 178 -5.68 18.39 4.65
N ASN A 179 -5.11 17.19 4.60
CA ASN A 179 -5.90 15.97 4.72
C ASN A 179 -6.32 15.67 6.17
N SER A 180 -5.69 16.28 7.18
CA SER A 180 -6.09 16.10 8.58
C SER A 180 -7.49 16.66 8.90
N PHE A 181 -7.96 17.64 8.12
CA PHE A 181 -9.29 18.24 8.28
C PHE A 181 -10.44 17.29 7.90
N PHE A 182 -10.16 16.20 7.18
CA PHE A 182 -11.17 15.26 6.70
C PHE A 182 -10.92 13.87 7.28
N ALA A 183 -11.84 13.38 8.11
CA ALA A 183 -11.66 12.10 8.81
C ALA A 183 -11.37 10.92 7.86
N TRP A 184 -11.99 10.90 6.67
CA TRP A 184 -11.82 9.86 5.66
C TRP A 184 -10.58 10.04 4.78
N ARG A 185 -9.85 11.17 4.84
CA ARG A 185 -8.62 11.43 4.03
C ARG A 185 -7.35 11.39 4.86
N ARG A 186 -7.44 11.13 6.16
CA ARG A 186 -6.34 11.30 7.11
C ARG A 186 -5.02 10.71 6.61
N TYR A 187 -4.05 11.60 6.47
CA TYR A 187 -2.72 11.31 5.99
C TYR A 187 -1.70 11.58 7.11
N PRO A 188 -0.73 10.67 7.38
CA PRO A 188 -0.48 9.40 6.69
C PRO A 188 -1.53 8.32 6.99
N ALA A 189 -1.68 7.35 6.08
CA ALA A 189 -2.69 6.28 6.20
C ALA A 189 -2.51 5.38 7.44
N HIS A 190 -1.35 5.43 8.09
CA HIS A 190 -1.14 4.74 9.36
C HIS A 190 -1.95 5.36 10.51
N TRP A 191 -2.24 6.67 10.47
CA TRP A 191 -3.08 7.32 11.48
C TRP A 191 -4.51 6.77 11.43
N SER A 192 -5.15 6.78 10.26
CA SER A 192 -6.54 6.35 10.09
C SER A 192 -6.75 4.92 10.58
N ARG A 193 -5.85 3.99 10.19
CA ARG A 193 -5.92 2.58 10.63
C ARG A 193 -5.95 2.42 12.15
N ARG A 194 -5.12 3.15 12.92
CA ARG A 194 -5.13 3.05 14.39
C ARG A 194 -6.48 3.43 15.01
N LEU A 195 -7.19 4.40 14.42
CA LEU A 195 -8.47 4.87 14.96
C LEU A 195 -9.61 3.90 14.65
N ASP A 196 -9.63 3.29 13.46
CA ASP A 196 -10.69 2.35 13.09
C ASP A 196 -10.57 1.01 13.82
N HIS A 197 -9.35 0.57 14.16
CA HIS A 197 -9.12 -0.63 14.99
C HIS A 197 -9.83 -0.58 16.36
N THR A 198 -10.13 0.61 16.89
CA THR A 198 -10.79 0.77 18.19
C THR A 198 -12.32 0.78 18.11
N ARG A 199 -12.89 0.96 16.92
CA ARG A 199 -14.33 1.25 16.76
C ARG A 199 -15.18 0.07 16.31
N HIS A 200 -14.60 -0.98 15.75
CA HIS A 200 -15.36 -2.11 15.22
C HIS A 200 -14.91 -3.41 15.88
N ALA A 201 -15.75 -3.93 16.78
CA ALA A 201 -15.70 -5.35 17.12
C ALA A 201 -15.99 -6.13 15.83
N PRO A 202 -15.16 -7.13 15.46
CA PRO A 202 -15.41 -7.89 14.24
C PRO A 202 -16.78 -8.56 14.35
N PRO A 203 -17.66 -8.42 13.35
CA PRO A 203 -18.91 -9.16 13.35
C PRO A 203 -18.60 -10.66 13.40
N LYS A 204 -19.48 -11.45 14.01
CA LYS A 204 -19.40 -12.91 13.95
C LYS A 204 -19.50 -13.32 12.48
N VAL A 205 -18.36 -13.59 11.86
CA VAL A 205 -18.30 -14.13 10.49
C VAL A 205 -18.79 -15.57 10.59
N GLY A 206 -20.09 -15.77 10.37
CA GLY A 206 -20.58 -17.06 9.87
C GLY A 206 -20.00 -17.32 8.48
N SER A 207 -20.17 -18.52 7.95
CA SER A 207 -19.80 -18.88 6.58
C SER A 207 -20.68 -18.10 5.57
N ILE A 208 -20.44 -16.81 5.43
CA ILE A 208 -21.06 -15.97 4.42
C ILE A 208 -20.18 -16.09 3.19
N THR A 209 -20.71 -16.75 2.15
CA THR A 209 -20.10 -16.76 0.83
C THR A 209 -20.23 -15.35 0.26
N LEU A 210 -19.11 -14.61 0.17
CA LEU A 210 -19.08 -13.29 -0.45
C LEU A 210 -19.34 -13.43 -1.95
N SER A 211 -20.29 -12.66 -2.50
CA SER A 211 -20.50 -12.55 -3.95
C SER A 211 -19.60 -11.47 -4.56
N GLN A 212 -19.45 -11.48 -5.89
CA GLN A 212 -18.73 -10.43 -6.61
C GLN A 212 -19.46 -9.08 -6.47
N GLU A 213 -20.78 -9.11 -6.40
CA GLU A 213 -21.64 -7.95 -6.20
C GLU A 213 -21.43 -7.32 -4.82
N ASP A 214 -21.28 -8.13 -3.77
CA ASP A 214 -20.98 -7.65 -2.41
C ASP A 214 -19.62 -6.93 -2.34
N LEU A 215 -18.64 -7.48 -3.04
CA LEU A 215 -17.30 -6.91 -3.12
C LEU A 215 -17.29 -5.58 -3.89
N ALA A 216 -18.00 -5.54 -5.03
CA ALA A 216 -18.18 -4.31 -5.80
C ALA A 216 -18.90 -3.23 -4.98
N ALA A 217 -19.94 -3.60 -4.21
CA ALA A 217 -20.65 -2.68 -3.32
C ALA A 217 -19.76 -2.15 -2.18
N ALA A 218 -18.90 -3.00 -1.60
CA ALA A 218 -17.93 -2.58 -0.59
C ALA A 218 -16.89 -1.60 -1.16
N MET A 219 -16.39 -1.86 -2.38
CA MET A 219 -15.48 -0.95 -3.08
C MET A 219 -16.14 0.40 -3.41
N GLU A 220 -17.45 0.43 -3.71
CA GLU A 220 -18.19 1.70 -3.86
C GLU A 220 -18.33 2.49 -2.55
N GLN A 221 -18.48 1.80 -1.42
CA GLN A 221 -18.58 2.44 -0.10
C GLN A 221 -17.24 3.01 0.37
N LEU A 222 -16.13 2.39 -0.03
CA LEU A 222 -14.79 2.94 0.08
C LEU A 222 -14.70 4.20 -0.81
N ASN A 223 -15.02 5.36 -0.24
CA ASN A 223 -14.81 6.68 -0.86
C ASN A 223 -13.31 7.06 -0.92
N SER A 224 -12.44 6.10 -1.26
CA SER A 224 -10.99 6.27 -1.41
C SER A 224 -10.56 5.49 -2.64
N TYR A 225 -9.68 6.09 -3.46
CA TYR A 225 -9.08 5.39 -4.60
C TYR A 225 -8.15 4.29 -4.08
N VAL A 226 -8.43 3.04 -4.45
CA VAL A 226 -7.62 1.86 -4.15
C VAL A 226 -7.14 1.30 -5.49
N ASP A 227 -5.84 1.08 -5.62
CA ASP A 227 -5.17 0.60 -6.83
C ASP A 227 -5.27 -0.94 -6.91
N ILE A 228 -6.50 -1.47 -6.86
CA ILE A 228 -6.82 -2.89 -7.02
C ILE A 228 -8.17 -2.96 -7.73
N THR A 229 -8.23 -3.67 -8.85
CA THR A 229 -9.47 -3.89 -9.60
C THR A 229 -10.39 -4.86 -8.85
N THR A 230 -11.69 -4.89 -9.19
CA THR A 230 -12.61 -5.83 -8.52
C THR A 230 -12.21 -7.28 -8.81
N GLU A 231 -11.75 -7.53 -10.04
CA GLU A 231 -11.31 -8.83 -10.54
C GLU A 231 -10.05 -9.33 -9.81
N GLU A 232 -9.03 -8.48 -9.64
CA GLU A 232 -7.83 -8.82 -8.85
C GLU A 232 -8.17 -9.13 -7.40
N LEU A 233 -9.14 -8.40 -6.83
CA LEU A 233 -9.59 -8.66 -5.46
C LEU A 233 -10.35 -10.00 -5.37
N VAL A 234 -11.17 -10.34 -6.37
CA VAL A 234 -11.80 -11.66 -6.45
C VAL A 234 -10.74 -12.75 -6.56
N GLU A 235 -9.75 -12.61 -7.45
CA GLU A 235 -8.65 -13.56 -7.61
C GLU A 235 -7.86 -13.73 -6.29
N LEU A 236 -7.52 -12.64 -5.62
CA LEU A 236 -6.84 -12.67 -4.32
C LEU A 236 -7.68 -13.40 -3.26
N THR A 237 -8.99 -13.17 -3.23
CA THR A 237 -9.88 -13.87 -2.29
C THR A 237 -10.02 -15.35 -2.63
N GLN A 238 -10.03 -15.72 -3.91
CA GLN A 238 -10.07 -17.10 -4.35
C GLN A 238 -8.77 -17.83 -3.98
N LEU A 239 -7.60 -17.25 -4.28
CA LEU A 239 -6.30 -17.79 -3.86
C LEU A 239 -6.23 -17.96 -2.34
N ALA A 240 -6.70 -16.96 -1.57
CA ALA A 240 -6.77 -17.06 -0.12
C ALA A 240 -7.70 -18.20 0.36
N ARG A 241 -8.83 -18.42 -0.33
CA ARG A 241 -9.76 -19.51 -0.04
C ARG A 241 -9.17 -20.87 -0.38
N GLU A 242 -8.51 -21.02 -1.53
CA GLU A 242 -7.82 -22.25 -1.92
C GLU A 242 -6.74 -22.64 -0.88
N HIS A 243 -5.94 -21.67 -0.43
CA HIS A 243 -4.99 -21.86 0.68
C HIS A 243 -5.65 -22.21 2.03
N ALA A 244 -6.92 -21.83 2.22
CA ALA A 244 -7.69 -22.13 3.42
C ALA A 244 -8.36 -23.52 3.36
N GLU A 245 -8.84 -23.94 2.18
CA GLU A 245 -9.53 -25.22 1.95
C GLU A 245 -8.56 -26.40 1.83
N GLN A 246 -7.37 -26.20 1.24
CA GLN A 246 -6.37 -27.27 1.10
C GLN A 246 -5.77 -27.74 2.44
N GLN A 247 -5.98 -27.02 3.56
CA GLN A 247 -5.21 -27.22 4.79
C GLN A 247 -6.02 -26.96 6.07
N VAL A 248 -7.23 -27.53 6.18
CA VAL A 248 -7.98 -27.58 7.44
C VAL A 248 -7.59 -28.85 8.20
N GLU A 249 -6.46 -28.83 8.89
CA GLU A 249 -6.12 -29.89 9.85
C GLU A 249 -5.80 -29.28 11.22
N HIS A 250 -6.70 -29.48 12.18
CA HIS A 250 -6.36 -29.26 13.57
C HIS A 250 -5.19 -30.18 13.94
N PRO A 251 -4.09 -29.66 14.52
CA PRO A 251 -2.93 -30.46 14.87
C PRO A 251 -3.35 -31.60 15.82
N GLN A 252 -3.01 -32.85 15.48
CA GLN A 252 -3.36 -34.00 16.30
C GLN A 252 -2.62 -33.99 17.66
N ARG A 253 -1.43 -33.38 17.69
CA ARG A 253 -0.57 -33.31 18.87
C ARG A 253 -0.13 -31.86 19.12
N ILE A 254 -0.16 -31.46 20.39
CA ILE A 254 0.32 -30.15 20.86
C ILE A 254 1.63 -30.39 21.61
N ASP A 255 2.76 -29.90 21.08
CA ASP A 255 4.06 -30.12 21.72
C ASP A 255 4.60 -28.82 22.32
N ALA A 256 5.31 -28.95 23.45
CA ALA A 256 6.02 -27.84 24.06
C ALA A 256 7.13 -27.30 23.14
N GLY A 257 7.34 -25.99 23.18
CA GLY A 257 8.30 -25.27 22.33
C GLY A 257 7.78 -24.90 20.94
N ARG A 258 6.61 -25.40 20.52
CA ARG A 258 6.03 -25.12 19.19
C ARG A 258 5.07 -23.94 19.20
N PHE A 259 4.79 -23.42 18.00
CA PHE A 259 3.91 -22.27 17.80
C PHE A 259 2.68 -22.66 16.99
N TYR A 260 1.52 -22.16 17.40
CA TYR A 260 0.24 -22.49 16.81
C TYR A 260 -0.57 -21.22 16.56
N SER A 261 -1.28 -21.16 15.44
CA SER A 261 -2.20 -20.08 15.12
C SER A 261 -3.64 -20.57 15.14
N ASN A 262 -4.57 -19.72 15.58
CA ASN A 262 -6.01 -19.98 15.46
C ASN A 262 -6.54 -19.81 14.03
N GLY A 263 -5.72 -19.27 13.12
CA GLY A 263 -6.10 -19.04 11.73
C GLY A 263 -7.32 -18.14 11.54
N GLU A 264 -7.60 -17.28 12.52
CA GLU A 264 -8.57 -16.20 12.40
C GLU A 264 -7.95 -14.99 11.67
N LEU A 265 -8.76 -13.99 11.33
CA LEU A 265 -8.32 -12.78 10.65
C LEU A 265 -8.50 -11.53 11.54
N GLY A 266 -7.67 -10.52 11.33
CA GLY A 266 -7.78 -9.21 11.98
C GLY A 266 -7.56 -9.27 13.50
N ASN A 267 -8.41 -8.59 14.26
CA ASN A 267 -8.24 -8.38 15.71
C ASN A 267 -8.37 -9.66 16.56
N ARG A 268 -8.73 -10.80 15.98
CA ARG A 268 -8.80 -12.10 16.66
C ARG A 268 -7.66 -13.03 16.28
N TRP A 269 -6.90 -12.72 15.23
CA TRP A 269 -5.74 -13.51 14.85
C TRP A 269 -4.73 -13.49 16.00
N CYS A 270 -4.25 -14.67 16.37
CA CYS A 270 -3.30 -14.84 17.45
C CYS A 270 -2.37 -16.02 17.16
N VAL A 271 -1.12 -15.90 17.58
CA VAL A 271 -0.15 -16.99 17.61
C VAL A 271 0.25 -17.25 19.05
N ARG A 272 0.10 -18.52 19.48
CA ARG A 272 0.49 -18.99 20.79
C ARG A 272 1.70 -19.90 20.69
N GLN A 273 2.72 -19.59 21.47
CA GLN A 273 3.79 -20.53 21.78
C GLN A 273 3.34 -21.41 22.93
N VAL A 274 3.47 -22.72 22.79
CA VAL A 274 3.35 -23.62 23.94
C VAL A 274 4.67 -23.58 24.69
N VAL A 275 4.63 -23.03 25.90
CA VAL A 275 5.80 -22.90 26.77
C VAL A 275 6.09 -24.23 27.45
N ASP A 276 5.03 -24.87 27.94
CA ASP A 276 5.11 -26.16 28.63
C ASP A 276 3.80 -26.93 28.46
N ALA A 277 3.87 -28.25 28.48
CA ALA A 277 2.71 -29.11 28.31
C ALA A 277 2.90 -30.41 29.09
N ALA A 278 1.94 -30.76 29.95
CA ALA A 278 2.04 -31.94 30.80
C ALA A 278 2.12 -33.25 30.00
N ASP A 279 2.91 -34.22 30.47
CA ASP A 279 3.01 -35.53 29.83
C ASP A 279 1.67 -36.28 29.84
N ALA A 280 1.30 -36.85 28.68
CA ALA A 280 0.01 -37.49 28.41
C ALA A 280 -0.35 -38.68 29.34
N ALA A 281 0.57 -39.10 30.21
CA ALA A 281 0.39 -40.19 31.15
C ALA A 281 -0.46 -39.82 32.39
N GLU A 282 -0.61 -38.54 32.72
CA GLU A 282 -1.38 -38.08 33.89
C GLU A 282 -2.68 -37.34 33.48
N GLN A 283 -3.75 -38.11 33.23
CA GLN A 283 -5.08 -37.60 32.80
C GLN A 283 -5.70 -36.52 33.72
N ARG A 284 -5.23 -36.36 34.96
CA ARG A 284 -5.72 -35.33 35.89
C ARG A 284 -5.10 -33.94 35.69
N ARG A 285 -4.03 -33.80 34.91
CA ARG A 285 -3.29 -32.54 34.71
C ARG A 285 -2.95 -32.28 33.24
N ASP A 286 -3.83 -32.63 32.30
CA ASP A 286 -3.58 -32.44 30.87
C ASP A 286 -3.74 -30.97 30.42
N GLN A 287 -2.87 -30.12 30.96
CA GLN A 287 -2.86 -28.68 30.76
C GLN A 287 -1.67 -28.24 29.90
N VAL A 288 -1.90 -27.15 29.18
CA VAL A 288 -0.94 -26.50 28.30
C VAL A 288 -0.73 -25.08 28.80
N ILE A 289 0.52 -24.74 29.10
CA ILE A 289 0.94 -23.38 29.41
C ILE A 289 1.38 -22.74 28.11
N TYR A 290 0.81 -21.58 27.78
CA TYR A 290 1.11 -20.89 26.54
C TYR A 290 1.38 -19.41 26.76
N LYS A 291 2.05 -18.83 25.76
CA LYS A 291 2.31 -17.41 25.63
C LYS A 291 1.82 -16.91 24.28
N ASN A 292 1.02 -15.86 24.26
CA ASN A 292 0.67 -15.16 23.03
C ASN A 292 1.91 -14.42 22.52
N VAL A 293 2.44 -14.83 21.38
CA VAL A 293 3.66 -14.24 20.80
C VAL A 293 3.36 -13.24 19.69
N ALA A 294 2.16 -13.30 19.10
CA ALA A 294 1.72 -12.34 18.10
C ALA A 294 0.19 -12.23 18.06
N GLY A 295 -0.30 -11.08 17.58
CA GLY A 295 -1.73 -10.84 17.37
C GLY A 295 -2.48 -10.34 18.60
N ALA A 296 -3.75 -10.72 18.72
CA ALA A 296 -4.60 -10.36 19.84
C ALA A 296 -3.95 -10.74 21.17
N ASN A 297 -3.98 -9.83 22.13
CA ASN A 297 -3.42 -10.04 23.47
C ASN A 297 -1.95 -10.50 23.46
N ALA A 298 -1.14 -9.98 22.52
CA ALA A 298 0.28 -10.28 22.46
C ALA A 298 0.95 -10.04 23.82
N TYR A 299 1.89 -10.93 24.18
CA TYR A 299 2.63 -10.99 25.43
C TYR A 299 1.86 -11.49 26.66
N GLU A 300 0.55 -11.73 26.57
CA GLU A 300 -0.19 -12.43 27.63
C GLU A 300 0.23 -13.91 27.72
N THR A 301 0.15 -14.45 28.93
CA THR A 301 0.38 -15.88 29.19
C THR A 301 -0.88 -16.48 29.80
N GLY A 302 -1.11 -17.75 29.54
CA GLY A 302 -2.31 -18.44 30.01
C GLY A 302 -2.07 -19.92 30.17
N ILE A 303 -3.03 -20.56 30.82
CA ILE A 303 -3.08 -22.01 30.99
C ILE A 303 -4.48 -22.49 30.59
N CYS A 304 -4.56 -23.56 29.82
CA CYS A 304 -5.83 -24.17 29.46
C CYS A 304 -5.68 -25.69 29.33
N GLN A 305 -6.79 -26.40 29.17
CA GLN A 305 -6.75 -27.83 28.88
C GLN A 305 -6.17 -28.06 27.48
N ARG A 306 -5.45 -29.17 27.28
CA ARG A 306 -4.85 -29.50 25.98
C ARG A 306 -5.87 -29.60 24.86
N GLU A 307 -7.02 -30.20 25.15
CA GLU A 307 -8.11 -30.33 24.17
C GLU A 307 -8.71 -28.97 23.78
N GLU A 308 -8.85 -28.06 24.74
CA GLU A 308 -9.29 -26.68 24.47
C GLU A 308 -8.27 -25.95 23.59
N PHE A 309 -6.96 -26.12 23.87
CA PHE A 309 -5.91 -25.58 23.04
C PHE A 309 -5.94 -26.16 21.62
N ARG A 310 -6.17 -27.47 21.49
CA ARG A 310 -6.26 -28.17 20.20
C ARG A 310 -7.42 -27.69 19.34
N GLN A 311 -8.57 -27.42 19.95
CA GLN A 311 -9.73 -26.86 19.26
C GLN A 311 -9.51 -25.40 18.84
N TRP A 312 -8.79 -24.62 19.67
CA TRP A 312 -8.38 -23.26 19.34
C TRP A 312 -7.32 -23.23 18.22
N ALA A 313 -6.35 -24.14 18.23
CA ALA A 313 -5.26 -24.20 17.26
C ALA A 313 -5.77 -24.74 15.92
N ARG A 314 -5.63 -23.94 14.85
CA ARG A 314 -5.99 -24.35 13.49
C ARG A 314 -4.81 -24.90 12.71
N PHE A 315 -3.60 -24.42 12.97
CA PHE A 315 -2.38 -24.96 12.35
C PHE A 315 -1.12 -24.61 13.17
N GLU A 316 -0.10 -25.46 13.05
CA GLU A 316 1.26 -25.16 13.53
C GLU A 316 1.92 -24.14 12.59
N VAL A 317 2.69 -23.21 13.16
CA VAL A 317 3.35 -22.12 12.42
C VAL A 317 4.82 -21.97 12.83
N VAL A 318 5.62 -21.38 11.95
CA VAL A 318 7.00 -20.98 12.19
C VAL A 318 7.21 -19.55 11.73
N GLU A 319 8.08 -18.81 12.41
CA GLU A 319 8.45 -17.46 11.99
C GLU A 319 9.52 -17.52 10.89
N SER A 320 9.22 -16.93 9.73
CA SER A 320 10.14 -16.82 8.59
C SER A 320 10.09 -15.41 8.03
N GLY A 321 11.24 -14.72 8.02
CA GLY A 321 11.34 -13.35 7.48
C GLY A 321 10.46 -12.30 8.19
N GLY A 322 10.19 -12.48 9.49
CA GLY A 322 9.31 -11.60 10.28
C GLY A 322 7.82 -11.81 10.00
N ARG A 323 7.45 -12.93 9.38
CA ARG A 323 6.06 -13.36 9.16
C ARG A 323 5.84 -14.76 9.72
N TRP A 324 4.64 -15.03 10.23
CA TRP A 324 4.25 -16.37 10.64
C TRP A 324 3.73 -17.14 9.43
N VAL A 325 4.38 -18.27 9.14
CA VAL A 325 4.06 -19.16 8.01
C VAL A 325 3.68 -20.53 8.57
N LYS A 326 2.72 -21.21 7.95
CA LYS A 326 2.30 -22.55 8.38
C LYS A 326 3.46 -23.55 8.24
N LEU A 327 3.60 -24.46 9.20
CA LEU A 327 4.57 -25.55 9.13
C LEU A 327 4.08 -26.58 8.09
N GLY A 328 4.84 -26.81 7.01
CA GLY A 328 4.50 -27.77 5.94
C GLY A 328 3.97 -27.14 4.63
N GLY A 329 3.85 -25.81 4.56
CA GLY A 329 3.60 -25.07 3.32
C GLY A 329 4.86 -24.38 2.82
N SER A 330 5.80 -25.15 2.26
CA SER A 330 6.90 -24.64 1.44
C SER A 330 6.64 -24.94 -0.02
#